data_AF-A0A927N8M8-F1
#
_entry.id   AF-A0A927N8M8-F1
#
_cell.length_a   1.000
_cell.length_b   1.000
_cell.length_c   1.000
_cell.angle_alpha   90.00
_cell.angle_beta   90.00
_cell.angle_gamma   90.00
#
_symmetry.space_group_name_H-M   'P 1'
#
loop_
_entity.id
_entity.type
_entity.pdbx_description
1 polymer ?
#
loop_
_entity_poly.entity_id
_entity_poly.type
_entity_poly.pdbx_seq_one_letter_code
_entity_poly.pdbx_strand_id
1 'polypeptide(L)'
;MGAGYHGGFGKTNGAKRRLNAICASSIFVGKGEGENLKIAAKWIKEEKGFTDVIVHGTPDSASIMVKGKWTNLNQRQLSKMLKHDSGYSKGAIRLVSCSTGKKENGFAQNLANKIGVPVKAPTDTLWILPNGKMVVGKSPFSNTGTWKTYYPGGNKK
;
A
#
# COMPACT_ATOMS: atom_id res chain seq x y z
N MET A 1 29.08 21.77 0.18
CA MET A 1 27.85 22.05 0.95
C MET A 1 26.72 22.11 -0.06
N GLY A 2 25.68 21.31 -0.12
CA GLY A 2 25.10 20.25 0.69
C GLY A 2 23.71 20.08 0.08
N ALA A 3 23.40 18.89 -0.42
CA ALA A 3 22.37 18.64 -1.44
C ALA A 3 20.94 19.02 -1.00
N GLY A 4 20.25 19.79 -1.83
CA GLY A 4 18.80 19.99 -1.75
C GLY A 4 18.07 18.74 -2.24
N TYR A 5 17.51 17.97 -1.32
CA TYR A 5 16.55 16.92 -1.67
C TYR A 5 15.16 17.54 -1.84
N HIS A 6 14.87 17.88 -3.09
CA HIS A 6 13.53 18.09 -3.61
C HIS A 6 12.77 16.75 -3.63
N GLY A 7 11.68 16.69 -2.87
CA GLY A 7 10.74 15.58 -2.85
C GLY A 7 9.46 16.07 -2.17
N GLY A 8 8.84 17.10 -2.78
CA GLY A 8 7.65 17.74 -2.25
C GLY A 8 6.47 16.77 -2.16
N PHE A 9 6.12 16.40 -0.93
CA PHE A 9 4.72 16.29 -0.54
C PHE A 9 4.41 17.52 0.32
N GLY A 10 3.62 18.41 -0.28
CA GLY A 10 3.38 19.75 0.22
C GLY A 10 2.90 19.79 1.65
N LYS A 11 3.25 20.91 2.32
CA LYS A 11 2.61 21.40 3.53
C LYS A 11 1.10 21.17 3.44
N THR A 12 0.58 20.17 4.16
CA THR A 12 -0.84 20.13 4.52
C THR A 12 -1.06 21.18 5.62
N ASN A 13 -1.11 22.44 5.21
CA ASN A 13 -1.66 23.52 6.03
C ASN A 13 -3.15 23.21 6.27
N GLY A 14 -3.44 22.47 7.33
CA GLY A 14 -4.81 22.08 7.70
C GLY A 14 -4.94 21.08 8.85
N ALA A 15 -3.90 20.31 9.19
CA ALA A 15 -3.94 19.37 10.31
C ALA A 15 -3.52 20.00 11.65
N LYS A 16 -4.05 21.18 12.01
CA LYS A 16 -3.97 21.69 13.39
C LYS A 16 -5.08 21.07 14.24
N ARG A 17 -4.98 19.76 14.47
CA ARG A 17 -5.60 19.02 15.57
C ARG A 17 -4.91 17.67 15.60
N ARG A 18 -4.56 17.17 16.78
CA ARG A 18 -3.88 15.89 17.01
C ARG A 18 -4.61 14.74 16.31
N LEU A 19 -4.32 14.51 15.03
CA LEU A 19 -4.93 13.47 14.22
C LEU A 19 -4.02 12.27 14.28
N ASN A 20 -4.44 11.28 15.06
CA ASN A 20 -3.77 9.99 15.17
C ASN A 20 -3.97 9.12 13.89
N ALA A 21 -4.20 9.71 12.71
CA ALA A 21 -4.43 8.95 11.48
C ALA A 21 -3.12 8.87 10.67
N ILE A 22 -2.83 7.69 10.13
CA ILE A 22 -1.62 7.44 9.36
C ILE A 22 -2.05 7.18 7.91
N CYS A 23 -1.61 8.04 6.99
CA CYS A 23 -1.74 7.74 5.57
C CYS A 23 -0.91 6.48 5.27
N ALA A 24 -1.49 5.54 4.53
CA ALA A 24 -0.86 4.30 4.14
C ALA A 24 0.22 4.52 3.09
N SER A 25 1.34 5.01 3.57
CA SER A 25 2.56 5.22 2.82
C SER A 25 3.73 4.90 3.75
N SER A 26 4.14 3.63 3.85
CA SER A 26 5.54 3.16 4.05
C SER A 26 5.90 1.70 4.44
N ILE A 27 6.87 1.15 3.71
CA ILE A 27 7.76 -0.03 3.95
C ILE A 27 7.08 -1.36 4.28
N PHE A 28 7.41 -2.39 3.49
CA PHE A 28 7.31 -3.81 3.83
C PHE A 28 7.78 -4.04 5.28
N VAL A 29 6.84 -4.17 6.22
CA VAL A 29 7.04 -4.05 7.68
C VAL A 29 8.20 -4.92 8.15
N GLY A 30 9.39 -4.34 8.44
CA GLY A 30 10.47 -5.17 8.99
C GLY A 30 11.90 -4.65 9.18
N LYS A 31 12.44 -3.66 8.45
CA LYS A 31 13.91 -3.38 8.52
C LYS A 31 14.38 -1.91 8.60
N GLY A 32 13.54 -0.99 9.08
CA GLY A 32 13.98 0.39 9.40
C GLY A 32 13.35 0.89 10.70
N GLU A 33 14.15 1.46 11.59
CA GLU A 33 13.67 2.22 12.74
C GLU A 33 13.07 3.55 12.23
N GLY A 34 11.87 3.92 12.71
CA GLY A 34 11.37 5.29 12.57
C GLY A 34 10.22 5.56 11.59
N GLU A 35 9.27 4.64 11.36
CA GLU A 35 8.14 4.95 10.45
C GLU A 35 6.73 4.57 10.94
N ASN A 36 5.79 5.47 10.63
CA ASN A 36 4.39 5.45 11.05
C ASN A 36 3.64 4.16 10.63
N LEU A 37 4.01 3.46 9.55
CA LEU A 37 3.32 2.22 9.18
C LEU A 37 3.62 1.02 10.09
N LYS A 38 4.73 0.98 10.85
CA LYS A 38 4.89 -0.01 11.92
C LYS A 38 3.84 0.17 13.02
N ILE A 39 3.43 1.41 13.29
CA ILE A 39 2.35 1.72 14.22
C ILE A 39 1.01 1.37 13.58
N ALA A 40 0.78 1.77 12.33
CA ALA A 40 -0.46 1.47 11.62
C ALA A 40 -0.69 -0.03 11.41
N ALA A 41 0.36 -0.81 11.16
CA ALA A 41 0.29 -2.27 11.03
C ALA A 41 -0.29 -2.93 12.28
N LYS A 42 -0.02 -2.38 13.47
CA LYS A 42 -0.63 -2.85 14.74
C LYS A 42 -2.12 -2.56 14.83
N TRP A 43 -2.62 -1.59 14.07
CA TRP A 43 -4.04 -1.22 14.04
C TRP A 43 -4.81 -1.97 12.95
N ILE A 44 -4.13 -2.50 11.93
CA ILE A 44 -4.78 -3.23 10.84
C ILE A 44 -5.41 -4.49 11.41
N LYS A 45 -6.73 -4.59 11.25
CA LYS A 45 -7.46 -5.82 11.51
C LYS A 45 -7.34 -6.70 10.27
N GLU A 46 -6.90 -7.93 10.48
CA GLU A 46 -6.80 -8.94 9.43
C GLU A 46 -8.16 -9.13 8.75
N GLU A 47 -8.14 -9.33 7.44
CA GLU A 47 -9.34 -9.71 6.69
C GLU A 47 -9.22 -11.18 6.31
N LYS A 48 -10.16 -11.99 6.80
CA LYS A 48 -10.15 -13.44 6.59
C LYS A 48 -10.05 -13.77 5.09
N GLY A 49 -9.09 -14.62 4.75
CA GLY A 49 -8.83 -15.04 3.37
C GLY A 49 -7.84 -14.16 2.60
N PHE A 50 -7.33 -13.09 3.20
CA PHE A 50 -6.30 -12.23 2.60
C PHE A 50 -5.03 -12.17 3.45
N THR A 51 -3.87 -12.19 2.79
CA THR A 51 -2.60 -11.76 3.39
C THR A 51 -2.42 -10.27 3.16
N ASP A 52 -2.15 -9.52 4.23
CA ASP A 52 -1.86 -8.10 4.16
C ASP A 52 -0.44 -7.84 3.66
N VAL A 53 -0.34 -7.07 2.56
CA VAL A 53 0.92 -6.58 2.01
C VAL A 53 0.93 -5.07 2.12
N ILE A 54 1.78 -4.56 3.01
CA ILE A 54 1.84 -3.15 3.37
C ILE A 54 3.07 -2.52 2.71
N VAL A 55 2.85 -1.64 1.73
CA VAL A 55 3.93 -0.99 0.95
C VAL A 55 3.51 0.42 0.54
N HIS A 56 4.47 1.28 0.21
CA HIS A 56 4.11 2.50 -0.53
C HIS A 56 3.60 2.14 -1.91
N GLY A 57 2.69 2.96 -2.40
CA GLY A 57 2.05 2.78 -3.68
C GLY A 57 1.77 4.08 -4.36
N THR A 58 1.83 4.01 -5.68
CA THR A 58 1.19 4.92 -6.61
C THR A 58 0.27 4.06 -7.50
N PRO A 59 -0.51 4.66 -8.42
CA PRO A 59 -1.25 3.88 -9.42
C PRO A 59 -0.39 2.91 -10.25
N ASP A 60 0.92 3.18 -10.35
CA ASP A 60 1.82 2.53 -11.31
C ASP A 60 3.03 1.83 -10.67
N SER A 61 3.33 2.09 -9.40
CA SER A 61 4.51 1.54 -8.73
C SER A 61 4.24 1.24 -7.27
N ALA A 62 5.00 0.31 -6.71
CA ALA A 62 5.16 0.18 -5.27
C ALA A 62 6.56 0.66 -4.87
N SER A 63 6.75 1.08 -3.63
CA SER A 63 8.08 1.44 -3.13
C SER A 63 8.33 0.80 -1.76
N ILE A 64 9.55 0.32 -1.58
CA ILE A 64 10.01 -0.28 -0.33
C ILE A 64 11.36 0.33 0.05
N MET A 65 11.74 0.19 1.31
CA MET A 65 13.09 0.53 1.76
C MET A 65 13.98 -0.71 1.72
N VAL A 66 15.09 -0.64 1.00
CA VAL A 66 16.12 -1.69 0.97
C VAL A 66 17.43 -1.08 1.44
N LYS A 67 17.97 -1.57 2.55
CA LYS A 67 19.25 -1.08 3.14
C LYS A 67 19.28 0.45 3.34
N GLY A 68 18.18 1.01 3.85
CA GLY A 68 18.05 2.46 4.10
C GLY A 68 17.86 3.33 2.85
N LYS A 69 17.62 2.72 1.67
CA LYS A 69 17.32 3.45 0.43
C LYS A 69 15.93 3.11 -0.10
N TRP A 70 15.17 4.13 -0.48
CA TRP A 70 13.92 3.98 -1.20
C TRP A 70 14.18 3.32 -2.56
N THR A 71 13.52 2.19 -2.77
CA THR A 71 13.59 1.40 -4.01
C THR A 71 12.19 1.26 -4.56
N ASN A 72 11.99 1.76 -5.78
CA ASN A 72 10.77 1.55 -6.53
C ASN A 72 10.75 0.13 -7.09
N LEU A 73 9.63 -0.54 -6.89
CA LEU A 73 9.33 -1.86 -7.41
C LEU A 73 8.21 -1.77 -8.42
N ASN A 74 8.41 -2.45 -9.54
CA ASN A 74 7.31 -2.86 -10.37
C ASN A 74 6.63 -4.13 -9.79
N GLN A 75 5.46 -4.44 -10.32
CA GLN A 75 4.65 -5.59 -9.94
C GLN A 75 5.38 -6.94 -10.06
N ARG A 76 6.35 -7.07 -10.98
CA ARG A 76 7.11 -8.31 -11.18
C ARG A 76 8.11 -8.52 -10.06
N GLN A 77 8.80 -7.44 -9.67
CA GLN A 77 9.73 -7.46 -8.55
C GLN A 77 8.97 -7.73 -7.24
N LEU A 78 7.85 -7.04 -7.00
CA LEU A 78 7.01 -7.29 -5.83
C LEU A 78 6.49 -8.73 -5.77
N SER A 79 6.00 -9.27 -6.90
CA SER A 79 5.56 -10.67 -6.97
C SER A 79 6.69 -11.65 -6.67
N LYS A 80 7.90 -11.41 -7.18
CA LYS A 80 9.07 -12.26 -6.91
C LYS A 80 9.44 -12.20 -5.42
N MET A 81 9.44 -11.02 -4.82
CA MET A 81 9.72 -10.86 -3.40
C MET A 81 8.72 -11.63 -2.55
N LEU A 82 7.42 -11.47 -2.78
CA LEU A 82 6.38 -12.19 -2.06
C LEU A 82 6.52 -13.71 -2.19
N LYS A 83 6.81 -14.22 -3.40
CA LYS A 83 6.99 -15.67 -3.62
C LYS A 83 8.20 -16.26 -2.90
N HIS A 84 9.19 -15.44 -2.58
CA HIS A 84 10.39 -15.85 -1.85
C HIS A 84 10.31 -15.51 -0.35
N ASP A 85 9.25 -14.84 0.09
CA ASP A 85 9.03 -14.47 1.48
C ASP A 85 8.44 -15.66 2.24
N SER A 86 9.14 -16.14 3.26
CA SER A 86 8.68 -17.27 4.09
C SER A 86 7.41 -16.94 4.90
N GLY A 87 7.10 -15.64 5.10
CA GLY A 87 5.90 -15.18 5.77
C GLY A 87 4.65 -15.15 4.89
N TYR A 88 4.78 -15.26 3.56
CA TYR A 88 3.64 -15.34 2.66
C TYR A 88 3.31 -16.80 2.32
N SER A 89 2.35 -17.36 3.04
CA SER A 89 1.67 -18.59 2.64
C SER A 89 0.66 -18.25 1.55
N LYS A 90 0.95 -18.63 0.30
CA LYS A 90 0.09 -18.51 -0.91
C LYS A 90 -1.40 -18.25 -0.59
N GLY A 91 -2.00 -17.20 -1.14
CA GLY A 91 -3.40 -16.86 -0.89
C GLY A 91 -3.78 -15.54 -1.54
N ALA A 92 -5.03 -15.08 -1.40
CA ALA A 92 -5.37 -13.74 -1.90
C ALA A 92 -4.59 -12.67 -1.12
N ILE A 93 -4.27 -11.55 -1.77
CA ILE A 93 -3.49 -10.46 -1.18
C ILE A 93 -4.37 -9.23 -0.99
N ARG A 94 -4.33 -8.63 0.20
CA ARG A 94 -4.85 -7.28 0.42
C ARG A 94 -3.67 -6.31 0.42
N LEU A 95 -3.56 -5.54 -0.64
CA LEU A 95 -2.50 -4.57 -0.85
C LEU A 95 -2.87 -3.26 -0.15
N VAL A 96 -2.29 -3.05 1.03
CA VAL A 96 -2.47 -1.87 1.86
C VAL A 96 -1.49 -0.80 1.35
N SER A 97 -1.85 -0.19 0.22
CA SER A 97 -0.95 0.69 -0.54
C SER A 97 -1.71 1.74 -1.34
N CYS A 98 -1.36 3.03 -1.22
CA CYS A 98 -2.13 4.11 -1.83
C CYS A 98 -2.33 3.95 -3.34
N SER A 99 -3.58 4.08 -3.78
CA SER A 99 -3.99 4.17 -5.19
C SER A 99 -3.55 3.03 -6.11
N THR A 100 -3.01 1.92 -5.59
CA THR A 100 -2.53 0.80 -6.43
C THR A 100 -3.66 0.08 -7.17
N GLY A 101 -4.90 0.27 -6.72
CA GLY A 101 -6.12 -0.18 -7.38
C GLY A 101 -6.84 0.91 -8.17
N LYS A 102 -6.22 2.05 -8.47
CA LYS A 102 -6.87 3.17 -9.18
C LYS A 102 -7.17 2.88 -10.65
N LYS A 103 -6.34 2.07 -11.32
CA LYS A 103 -6.47 1.75 -12.74
C LYS A 103 -6.87 0.29 -12.92
N GLU A 104 -7.83 0.03 -13.80
CA GLU A 104 -8.32 -1.31 -14.16
C GLU A 104 -7.19 -2.26 -14.56
N ASN A 105 -6.29 -1.80 -15.44
CA ASN A 105 -5.12 -2.55 -15.90
C ASN A 105 -3.82 -2.01 -15.27
N GLY A 106 -3.91 -1.48 -14.05
CA GLY A 106 -2.81 -0.85 -13.33
C GLY A 106 -1.95 -1.82 -12.53
N PHE A 107 -1.29 -1.29 -11.50
CA PHE A 107 -0.38 -2.05 -10.65
C PHE A 107 -1.04 -3.31 -10.05
N ALA A 108 -2.21 -3.18 -9.42
CA ALA A 108 -2.89 -4.30 -8.76
C ALA A 108 -3.29 -5.43 -9.72
N GLN A 109 -3.83 -5.10 -10.90
CA GLN A 109 -4.19 -6.11 -11.89
C GLN A 109 -2.96 -6.83 -12.46
N ASN A 110 -1.90 -6.09 -12.78
CA ASN A 110 -0.66 -6.70 -13.27
C ASN A 110 0.04 -7.54 -12.17
N LEU A 111 -0.08 -7.14 -10.91
CA LEU A 111 0.38 -7.93 -9.77
C LEU A 111 -0.41 -9.24 -9.67
N ALA A 112 -1.75 -9.18 -9.68
CA ALA A 112 -2.63 -10.36 -9.65
C ALA A 112 -2.29 -11.36 -10.76
N ASN A 113 -2.11 -10.87 -11.99
CA ASN A 113 -1.70 -11.66 -13.14
C ASN A 113 -0.34 -12.34 -12.92
N LYS A 114 0.62 -11.66 -12.28
CA LYS A 114 1.98 -12.19 -12.11
C LYS A 114 2.11 -13.16 -10.94
N ILE A 115 1.40 -12.90 -9.85
CA ILE A 115 1.43 -13.74 -8.66
C ILE A 115 0.50 -14.95 -8.77
N GLY A 116 -0.57 -14.84 -9.57
CA GLY A 116 -1.52 -15.92 -9.81
C GLY A 116 -2.62 -16.05 -8.74
N VAL A 117 -2.86 -14.99 -7.96
CA VAL A 117 -3.89 -14.95 -6.91
C VAL A 117 -4.70 -13.64 -6.99
N PRO A 118 -5.89 -13.57 -6.38
CA PRO A 118 -6.63 -12.31 -6.28
C PRO A 118 -5.85 -11.25 -5.49
N VAL A 119 -5.91 -10.00 -5.93
CA VAL A 119 -5.30 -8.84 -5.27
C VAL A 119 -6.37 -7.78 -5.00
N LYS A 120 -6.63 -7.48 -3.74
CA LYS A 120 -7.51 -6.39 -3.29
C LYS A 120 -6.69 -5.13 -3.04
N ALA A 121 -7.05 -4.00 -3.64
CA ALA A 121 -6.29 -2.76 -3.56
C ALA A 121 -7.21 -1.52 -3.52
N PRO A 122 -6.79 -0.40 -2.89
CA PRO A 122 -7.59 0.81 -2.81
C PRO A 122 -7.53 1.62 -4.12
N THR A 123 -8.64 2.23 -4.52
CA THR A 123 -8.75 3.07 -5.73
C THR A 123 -8.22 4.49 -5.55
N ASP A 124 -7.95 4.90 -4.31
CA ASP A 124 -7.45 6.23 -3.93
C ASP A 124 -6.44 6.11 -2.76
N THR A 125 -6.08 7.25 -2.17
CA THR A 125 -5.26 7.35 -0.96
C THR A 125 -5.91 6.56 0.18
N LEU A 126 -5.12 5.70 0.83
CA LEU A 126 -5.59 4.87 1.93
C LEU A 126 -5.13 5.47 3.26
N TRP A 127 -6.04 5.58 4.22
CA TRP A 127 -5.79 6.06 5.57
C TRP A 127 -6.09 4.97 6.58
N ILE A 128 -5.19 4.74 7.52
CA ILE A 128 -5.36 3.79 8.63
C ILE A 128 -5.53 4.60 9.91
N LEU A 129 -6.66 4.37 10.58
CA LEU A 129 -7.03 5.06 11.82
C LEU A 129 -6.65 4.18 13.05
N PRO A 130 -6.46 4.77 14.25
CA PRO A 130 -6.06 4.03 15.45
C PRO A 130 -7.03 2.94 15.91
N ASN A 131 -8.30 3.08 15.56
CA ASN A 131 -9.33 2.10 15.86
C ASN A 131 -9.34 0.91 14.87
N GLY A 132 -8.39 0.88 13.93
CA GLY A 132 -8.26 -0.12 12.87
C GLY A 132 -9.20 0.09 11.69
N LYS A 133 -9.95 1.19 11.66
CA LYS A 133 -10.74 1.56 10.47
C LYS A 133 -9.79 2.02 9.36
N MET A 134 -10.11 1.62 8.13
CA MET A 134 -9.44 2.09 6.93
C MET A 134 -10.39 2.96 6.10
N VAL A 135 -9.89 4.08 5.58
CA VAL A 135 -10.64 5.03 4.72
C VAL A 135 -9.89 5.18 3.41
N VAL A 136 -10.59 5.06 2.28
CA VAL A 136 -10.04 5.25 0.94
C VAL A 136 -10.58 6.56 0.39
N GLY A 137 -9.74 7.57 0.22
CA GLY A 137 -10.14 8.88 -0.28
C GLY A 137 -9.13 9.98 0.04
N LYS A 138 -9.42 11.19 -0.43
CA LYS A 138 -8.52 12.35 -0.34
C LYS A 138 -8.18 12.76 1.11
N SER A 139 -9.00 12.37 2.08
CA SER A 139 -8.80 12.69 3.50
C SER A 139 -9.24 11.53 4.40
N PRO A 140 -8.73 11.43 5.64
CA PRO A 140 -9.12 10.36 6.57
C PRO A 140 -10.58 10.48 7.04
N PHE A 141 -11.29 11.56 6.69
CA PHE A 141 -12.68 11.80 7.07
C PHE A 141 -13.68 11.51 5.96
N SER A 142 -13.20 11.30 4.73
CA SER A 142 -14.05 11.16 3.55
C SER A 142 -13.66 9.93 2.75
N ASN A 143 -14.55 8.93 2.74
CA ASN A 143 -14.34 7.67 2.03
C ASN A 143 -14.90 7.78 0.60
N THR A 144 -14.18 8.49 -0.27
CA THR A 144 -14.59 8.75 -1.66
C THR A 144 -14.13 7.69 -2.66
N GLY A 145 -13.17 6.86 -2.27
CA GLY A 145 -12.72 5.71 -3.05
C GLY A 145 -13.23 4.39 -2.46
N THR A 146 -12.83 3.30 -3.09
CA THR A 146 -13.28 1.95 -2.75
C THR A 146 -12.12 0.98 -2.74
N TRP A 147 -12.34 -0.19 -2.15
CA TRP A 147 -11.46 -1.32 -2.35
C TRP A 147 -11.94 -2.12 -3.55
N LYS A 148 -11.02 -2.47 -4.45
CA LYS A 148 -11.31 -3.28 -5.62
C LYS A 148 -10.46 -4.53 -5.62
N THR A 149 -11.09 -5.67 -5.93
CA THR A 149 -10.40 -6.95 -6.08
C THR A 149 -10.15 -7.23 -7.56
N TYR A 150 -8.91 -7.58 -7.87
CA TYR A 150 -8.41 -7.91 -9.20
C TYR A 150 -8.06 -9.39 -9.25
N TYR A 151 -8.57 -10.11 -10.25
CA TYR A 151 -8.36 -11.55 -10.40
C TYR A 151 -7.30 -11.84 -11.47
N PRO A 152 -6.55 -12.95 -11.34
CA PRO A 152 -5.61 -13.38 -12.39
C PRO A 152 -6.32 -13.57 -13.73
N GLY A 153 -5.70 -13.11 -14.81
CA GLY A 153 -6.28 -13.16 -16.15
C GLY A 153 -7.09 -11.91 -16.52
N GLY A 154 -7.30 -10.99 -15.58
CA GLY A 154 -8.05 -9.75 -15.79
C GLY A 154 -9.55 -9.95 -15.90
N ASN A 155 -10.28 -8.86 -16.17
CA ASN A 155 -11.67 -8.96 -16.61
C ASN A 155 -11.67 -9.68 -17.97
N LYS A 156 -11.89 -10.99 -17.97
CA LYS A 156 -12.37 -11.68 -19.16
C LYS A 156 -13.73 -11.04 -19.49
N LYS A 157 -13.74 -10.17 -20.50
CA LYS A 157 -14.98 -9.82 -21.20
C LYS A 157 -15.49 -11.07 -21.92
#